data_AF-A0A622KQB3-F1
#
_entry.id   AF-A0A622KQB3-F1
#
_cell.length_a   1.000
_cell.length_b   1.000
_cell.length_c   1.000
_cell.angle_alpha   90.00
_cell.angle_beta   90.00
_cell.angle_gamma   90.00
#
_symmetry.space_group_name_H-M   'P 1'
#
loop_
_entity.id
_entity.type
_entity.pdbx_description
1 polymer ?
#
loop_
_entity_poly.entity_id
_entity_poly.type
_entity_poly.pdbx_seq_one_letter_code
_entity_poly.pdbx_strand_id
1 'polypeptide(L)' 'DPFQRHPAEPPAPALPSATATPDLPLKLREFQLQQEKALLQRSLQQAKFNQKRAADLLALTYHQFRALLKKHQL' A
#
# COMPACT_ATOMS: atom_id res chain seq x y z
N ASP A 1 4.24 -11.36 -31.42
CA ASP A 1 3.86 -9.98 -31.12
C ASP A 1 3.37 -9.90 -29.67
N PRO A 2 4.13 -9.27 -28.76
CA PRO A 2 3.93 -9.38 -27.30
C PRO A 2 2.86 -8.44 -26.71
N PHE A 3 2.02 -7.81 -27.54
CA PHE A 3 0.94 -6.91 -27.09
C PHE A 3 -0.45 -7.52 -27.27
N GLN A 4 -0.63 -8.78 -26.86
CA GLN A 4 -1.97 -9.36 -26.77
C GLN A 4 -2.76 -8.65 -25.66
N ARG A 5 -3.61 -7.70 -26.07
CA ARG A 5 -4.61 -7.04 -25.23
C ARG A 5 -5.58 -8.09 -24.69
N HIS A 6 -5.50 -8.39 -23.40
CA HIS A 6 -6.57 -9.10 -22.71
C HIS A 6 -7.85 -8.23 -22.73
N PRO A 7 -9.04 -8.85 -22.88
CA PRO A 7 -10.30 -8.13 -22.90
C PRO A 7 -10.55 -7.47 -21.54
N ALA A 8 -11.09 -6.25 -21.57
CA ALA A 8 -11.34 -5.43 -20.41
C ALA A 8 -12.26 -6.13 -19.39
N GLU A 9 -11.68 -6.49 -18.25
CA GLU A 9 -12.42 -6.85 -17.04
C GLU A 9 -13.25 -5.64 -16.57
N PRO A 10 -14.51 -5.81 -16.11
CA PRO A 10 -15.37 -4.70 -15.73
C PRO A 10 -14.73 -3.88 -14.59
N PRO A 11 -14.98 -2.55 -14.54
CA PRO A 11 -14.32 -1.68 -13.57
C PRO A 11 -14.79 -2.04 -12.16
N ALA A 12 -13.90 -2.66 -11.39
CA ALA A 12 -14.01 -2.69 -9.93
C ALA A 12 -14.16 -1.23 -9.42
N PRO A 13 -14.94 -0.99 -8.35
CA PRO A 13 -15.31 0.35 -7.92
C PRO A 13 -14.07 1.24 -7.76
N ALA A 14 -14.02 2.29 -8.57
CA ALA A 14 -12.93 3.25 -8.60
C ALA A 14 -12.82 3.93 -7.23
N LEU A 15 -11.79 3.55 -6.47
CA LEU A 15 -11.36 4.30 -5.29
C LEU A 15 -11.04 5.74 -5.70
N PRO A 16 -11.40 6.75 -4.89
CA PRO A 16 -11.24 8.16 -5.24
C PRO A 16 -9.76 8.45 -5.51
N SER A 17 -9.48 8.73 -6.78
CA SER A 17 -8.15 8.95 -7.33
C SER A 17 -7.73 10.40 -7.08
N ALA A 18 -7.28 10.67 -5.86
CA ALA A 18 -6.49 11.86 -5.55
C ALA A 18 -5.05 11.43 -5.21
N THR A 19 -4.41 10.70 -6.11
CA THR A 19 -2.98 10.41 -6.03
C THR A 19 -2.23 11.60 -6.64
N ALA A 20 -1.89 12.58 -5.80
CA ALA A 20 -0.87 13.55 -6.16
C ALA A 20 0.42 12.80 -6.48
N THR A 21 0.88 12.92 -7.71
CA THR A 21 2.13 12.29 -8.16
C THR A 21 3.29 13.17 -7.68
N PRO A 22 4.34 12.61 -7.06
CA PRO A 22 5.45 13.42 -6.57
C PRO A 22 6.25 14.01 -7.74
N ASP A 23 6.82 15.20 -7.54
CA ASP A 23 7.62 15.91 -8.54
C ASP A 23 9.04 15.31 -8.69
N LEU A 24 9.73 15.61 -9.79
CA LEU A 24 11.02 15.02 -10.16
C LEU A 24 12.13 16.10 -10.20
N PRO A 25 13.39 15.75 -9.86
CA PRO A 25 13.92 14.42 -9.55
C PRO A 25 13.69 13.99 -8.09
N LEU A 26 13.25 12.74 -7.88
CA LEU A 26 12.93 12.18 -6.57
C LEU A 26 13.83 10.99 -6.21
N LYS A 27 14.24 10.91 -4.93
CA LYS A 27 14.83 9.70 -4.36
C LYS A 27 13.76 8.64 -4.09
N LEU A 28 13.42 7.88 -5.14
CA LEU A 28 12.32 6.91 -5.15
C LEU A 28 12.33 5.95 -3.97
N ARG A 29 13.49 5.41 -3.58
CA ARG A 29 13.60 4.43 -2.50
C ARG A 29 13.19 5.00 -1.13
N GLU A 30 13.62 6.22 -0.83
CA GLU A 30 13.28 6.89 0.44
C GLU A 30 11.79 7.23 0.48
N PHE A 31 11.26 7.73 -0.64
CA PHE A 31 9.84 8.03 -0.78
C PHE A 31 8.95 6.80 -0.54
N GLN A 32 9.28 5.67 -1.18
CA GLN A 32 8.54 4.43 -1.00
C GLN A 32 8.57 3.93 0.45
N LEU A 33 9.74 4.02 1.11
CA LEU A 33 9.86 3.63 2.52
C LEU A 33 8.99 4.49 3.43
N GLN A 34 8.97 5.81 3.21
CA GLN A 34 8.13 6.74 3.98
C GLN A 34 6.65 6.47 3.76
N GLN A 35 6.22 6.28 2.52
CA GLN A 35 4.83 5.96 2.17
C GLN A 35 4.39 4.64 2.80
N GLU A 36 5.22 3.60 2.72
CA GLU A 36 4.95 2.30 3.35
C GLU A 36 4.80 2.46 4.87
N LYS A 37 5.73 3.16 5.54
CA LYS A 37 5.67 3.43 6.98
C LYS A 37 4.39 4.18 7.39
N ALA A 38 4.02 5.21 6.64
CA ALA A 38 2.82 6.01 6.90
C ALA A 38 1.54 5.16 6.77
N LEU A 39 1.46 4.30 5.75
CA LEU A 39 0.32 3.40 5.54
C LEU A 39 0.19 2.36 6.67
N LEU A 40 1.30 1.78 7.13
CA LEU A 40 1.32 0.85 8.25
C LEU A 40 0.82 1.52 9.55
N GLN A 41 1.27 2.74 9.83
CA GLN A 41 0.84 3.48 11.01
C GLN A 41 -0.65 3.85 10.94
N ARG A 42 -1.11 4.32 9.78
CA ARG A 42 -2.51 4.67 9.57
C ARG A 42 -3.41 3.44 9.69
N SER A 43 -3.03 2.30 9.12
CA SER A 43 -3.82 1.08 9.22
C SER A 43 -3.86 0.55 10.66
N LEU A 44 -2.76 0.66 11.42
CA LEU A 44 -2.75 0.37 12.86
C LEU A 44 -3.72 1.26 13.63
N GLN A 45 -3.67 2.58 13.44
CA GLN A 45 -4.57 3.51 14.12
C GLN A 45 -6.03 3.23 13.79
N GLN A 46 -6.36 3.04 12.51
CA GLN A 46 -7.72 2.75 12.05
C GLN A 46 -8.23 1.39 12.56
N ALA A 47 -7.34 0.41 12.70
CA ALA A 47 -7.64 -0.89 13.27
C ALA A 47 -7.60 -0.93 14.80
N LYS A 48 -7.44 0.22 15.48
CA LYS A 48 -7.26 0.31 16.94
C LYS A 48 -6.14 -0.62 17.45
N PHE A 49 -5.01 -0.61 16.74
CA PHE A 49 -3.83 -1.45 16.97
C PHE A 49 -4.05 -2.97 16.86
N ASN A 50 -5.19 -3.42 16.32
CA ASN A 50 -5.38 -4.82 15.97
C ASN A 50 -4.63 -5.13 14.66
N GLN A 51 -3.49 -5.80 14.76
CA GLN A 51 -2.60 -6.06 13.62
C GLN A 51 -3.23 -6.93 12.52
N LYS A 52 -4.14 -7.85 12.85
CA LYS A 52 -4.85 -8.65 11.83
C LYS A 52 -5.75 -7.74 11.00
N ARG A 53 -6.59 -6.95 11.68
CA ARG A 53 -7.47 -5.98 11.01
C ARG A 53 -6.68 -4.91 10.25
N ALA A 54 -5.53 -4.48 10.75
CA ALA A 54 -4.65 -3.55 10.05
C ALA A 54 -4.06 -4.13 8.76
N ALA A 55 -3.73 -5.43 8.77
CA ALA A 55 -3.31 -6.16 7.58
C ALA A 55 -4.45 -6.27 6.56
N ASP A 56 -5.67 -6.58 7.00
CA ASP A 56 -6.87 -6.64 6.16
C ASP A 56 -7.14 -5.30 5.46
N LEU A 57 -6.97 -4.17 6.16
CA LEU A 57 -7.14 -2.82 5.59
C LEU A 57 -6.16 -2.50 4.45
N LEU A 58 -5.01 -3.16 4.42
CA LEU A 58 -4.00 -3.02 3.37
C LEU A 58 -4.02 -4.19 2.38
N ALA A 59 -5.01 -5.09 2.47
CA ALA A 59 -5.08 -6.33 1.71
C ALA A 59 -3.81 -7.20 1.80
N LEU A 60 -3.16 -7.19 2.97
CA LEU A 60 -1.97 -7.99 3.26
C LEU A 60 -2.35 -9.17 4.15
N THR A 61 -1.63 -10.28 4.01
CA THR A 61 -1.70 -11.31 5.04
C THR A 61 -1.04 -10.79 6.32
N TYR A 62 -1.50 -11.29 7.46
CA TYR A 62 -0.92 -10.94 8.77
C TYR A 62 0.61 -11.11 8.82
N HIS A 63 1.15 -12.16 8.20
CA HIS A 63 2.60 -12.40 8.15
C HIS A 63 3.35 -11.36 7.33
N GLN A 64 2.82 -10.95 6.19
CA GLN A 64 3.40 -9.87 5.37
C GLN A 64 3.42 -8.57 6.15
N PHE A 65 2.30 -8.24 6.81
CA PHE A 65 2.19 -7.05 7.64
C PHE A 65 3.22 -7.03 8.78
N ARG A 66 3.39 -8.15 9.50
CA ARG A 66 4.41 -8.29 10.57
C ARG A 66 5.84 -8.12 10.04
N ALA A 67 6.15 -8.68 8.87
CA ALA A 67 7.47 -8.52 8.27
C ALA A 67 7.75 -7.04 7.92
N LEU A 68 6.74 -6.32 7.43
CA LEU A 68 6.84 -4.89 7.15
C LEU A 68 7.01 -4.06 8.43
N LEU A 69 6.27 -4.35 9.50
CA LEU A 69 6.48 -3.68 10.79
C LEU A 69 7.92 -3.84 11.29
N LYS A 70 8.47 -5.05 11.21
CA LYS A 70 9.86 -5.32 11.59
C LYS A 70 10.86 -4.55 10.72
N LYS A 71 10.62 -4.50 9.41
CA LYS A 71 11.46 -3.74 8.44
C LYS A 71 11.50 -2.25 8.78
N HIS A 72 10.37 -1.69 9.24
CA HIS A 72 10.24 -0.26 9.59
C HIS A 72 10.52 0.06 11.06
N GLN A 73 10.82 -0.95 11.88
CA GLN A 73 11.04 -0.83 13.33
C GLN A 73 9.83 -0.19 14.04
N LEU A 74 8.62 -0.63 13.66
CA LEU A 74 7.32 -0.23 14.23
C LEU A 74 6.71 -1.32 15.11
#